data_AF-A0A2D0IKT0-F1
#
_entry.id   AF-A0A2D0IKT0-F1
#
_cell.length_a   1.000
_cell.length_b   1.000
_cell.length_c   1.000
_cell.angle_alpha   90.00
_cell.angle_beta   90.00
_cell.angle_gamma   90.00
#
_symmetry.space_group_name_H-M   'P 1'
#
loop_
_entity.id
_entity.type
_entity.pdbx_description
1 polymer ?
#
loop_
_entity_poly.entity_id
_entity_poly.type
_entity_poly.pdbx_seq_one_letter_code
_entity_poly.pdbx_strand_id
1 'polypeptide(L)' 'MTNSDLCREAFEKFMDDEFNYPVGSLGKYDDGTYWNMPAQNYWEIFQAAWNASRENTIKQENHHGYYRRSE' A
#
# COMPACT_ATOMS: atom_id res chain seq x y z
N MET A 1 -12.44 9.29 0.54
CA MET A 1 -11.50 8.17 0.40
C MET A 1 -10.10 8.75 0.42
N THR A 2 -9.35 8.50 1.49
CA THR A 2 -7.97 8.97 1.63
C THR A 2 -7.01 8.00 0.95
N ASN A 3 -5.77 8.45 0.67
CA ASN A 3 -4.74 7.58 0.09
C ASN A 3 -4.41 6.35 0.97
N SER A 4 -4.64 6.45 2.28
CA SER A 4 -4.47 5.34 3.23
C SER A 4 -5.52 4.25 3.02
N ASP A 5 -6.75 4.66 2.70
CA ASP A 5 -7.86 3.72 2.43
C ASP A 5 -7.58 2.88 1.18
N LEU A 6 -7.09 3.52 0.11
CA LEU A 6 -6.75 2.82 -1.14
C LEU A 6 -5.59 1.83 -0.99
N CYS A 7 -4.53 2.22 -0.27
CA CYS A 7 -3.40 1.32 0.02
C CYS A 7 -3.88 0.08 0.78
N ARG A 8 -4.79 0.29 1.73
CA ARG A 8 -5.35 -0.78 2.55
C ARG A 8 -6.25 -1.71 1.78
N GLU A 9 -7.15 -1.19 0.95
CA GLU A 9 -7.99 -2.02 0.06
C GLU A 9 -7.15 -2.86 -0.90
N ALA A 10 -6.07 -2.30 -1.45
CA ALA A 10 -5.15 -3.04 -2.31
C ALA A 10 -4.44 -4.18 -1.56
N PHE A 11 -4.01 -3.93 -0.33
CA PHE A 11 -3.43 -4.97 0.52
C PHE A 11 -4.42 -6.08 0.83
N GLU A 12 -5.64 -5.74 1.25
CA GLU A 12 -6.65 -6.73 1.64
C GLU A 12 -7.04 -7.63 0.46
N LYS A 13 -7.21 -7.05 -0.74
CA LYS A 13 -7.43 -7.83 -1.97
C LYS A 13 -6.25 -8.71 -2.33
N PHE A 14 -5.01 -8.21 -2.21
CA PHE A 14 -3.82 -9.02 -2.47
C PHE A 14 -3.74 -10.23 -1.53
N MET A 15 -4.04 -10.02 -0.25
CA MET A 15 -4.04 -11.10 0.73
C MET A 15 -5.11 -12.15 0.45
N ASP A 16 -6.31 -11.73 0.01
CA ASP A 16 -7.41 -12.63 -0.34
C ASP A 16 -7.16 -13.36 -1.67
N ASP A 17 -6.92 -12.62 -2.76
CA ASP A 17 -6.87 -13.15 -4.13
C ASP A 17 -5.56 -13.91 -4.42
N GLU A 18 -4.40 -13.36 -4.03
CA GLU A 18 -3.09 -13.90 -4.43
C GLU A 18 -2.49 -14.79 -3.35
N PHE A 19 -2.62 -14.38 -2.08
CA PHE A 19 -2.04 -15.11 -0.96
C PHE A 19 -2.98 -16.17 -0.38
N ASN A 20 -4.25 -16.19 -0.82
CA ASN A 20 -5.32 -17.05 -0.32
C ASN A 20 -5.36 -17.07 1.22
N TYR A 21 -5.14 -15.89 1.80
CA TYR A 21 -5.08 -15.73 3.24
C TYR A 21 -6.50 -15.79 3.79
N PRO A 22 -6.77 -16.47 4.90
CA PRO A 22 -8.13 -16.63 5.40
C PRO A 22 -8.76 -15.26 5.68
N VAL A 23 -9.85 -14.91 5.00
CA VAL A 23 -10.54 -13.60 5.13
C VAL A 23 -10.85 -13.25 6.59
N GLY A 24 -11.24 -14.25 7.39
CA GLY A 24 -11.51 -14.07 8.82
C GLY A 24 -10.29 -13.57 9.60
N SER A 25 -9.08 -13.86 9.13
CA SER A 25 -7.80 -13.47 9.75
C SER A 25 -7.38 -12.03 9.45
N LEU A 26 -8.12 -11.29 8.61
CA LEU A 26 -7.89 -9.86 8.32
C LEU A 26 -8.84 -8.93 9.10
N GLY A 27 -9.51 -9.44 10.14
CA GLY A 27 -10.26 -8.56 11.03
C GLY A 27 -9.36 -7.50 11.66
N LYS A 28 -9.97 -6.42 12.14
CA LYS A 28 -9.27 -5.25 12.68
C LYS A 28 -9.88 -4.82 14.02
N TYR A 29 -9.08 -4.18 14.86
CA TYR A 29 -9.58 -3.40 16.00
C TYR A 29 -10.12 -2.04 15.52
N ASP A 30 -10.76 -1.29 16.43
CA ASP A 30 -11.35 0.02 16.13
C ASP A 30 -10.29 1.07 15.72
N ASP A 31 -9.03 0.88 16.09
CA ASP A 31 -7.90 1.72 15.70
C ASP A 31 -7.36 1.39 14.29
N GLY A 32 -7.89 0.34 13.65
CA GLY A 32 -7.50 -0.14 12.34
C GLY A 32 -6.30 -1.09 12.33
N THR A 33 -5.75 -1.49 13.48
CA THR A 33 -4.69 -2.51 13.57
C THR A 33 -5.28 -3.90 13.34
N TYR A 34 -4.60 -4.77 12.60
CA TYR A 34 -5.05 -6.15 12.43
C TYR A 34 -4.85 -6.95 13.73
N TRP A 35 -5.86 -7.73 14.15
CA TRP A 35 -5.74 -8.55 15.37
C TRP A 35 -4.79 -9.74 15.19
N ASN A 36 -4.64 -10.21 13.95
CA ASN A 36 -3.69 -11.26 13.60
C ASN A 36 -2.30 -10.65 13.40
N MET A 37 -1.33 -11.01 14.25
CA MET A 37 0.04 -10.48 14.21
C MET A 37 0.72 -10.66 12.84
N PRO A 38 0.70 -11.85 12.20
CA PRO A 38 1.15 -12.01 10.83
C PRO A 38 0.52 -11.01 9.84
N ALA A 39 -0.80 -10.82 9.87
CA ALA A 39 -1.48 -9.86 8.99
C ALA A 39 -1.00 -8.42 9.23
N GLN A 40 -0.79 -8.04 10.49
CA GLN A 40 -0.23 -6.73 10.85
C GLN A 40 1.19 -6.55 10.29
N ASN A 41 2.05 -7.56 10.41
CA ASN A 41 3.41 -7.48 9.88
C ASN A 41 3.44 -7.34 8.35
N TYR A 42 2.60 -8.10 7.65
CA TYR A 42 2.48 -7.99 6.19
C TYR A 42 1.96 -6.61 5.78
N TRP A 43 0.98 -6.08 6.52
CA TRP A 43 0.44 -4.74 6.29
C TRP A 43 1.52 -3.66 6.40
N GLU A 44 2.35 -3.69 7.44
CA GLU A 44 3.41 -2.69 7.63
C GLU A 44 4.44 -2.70 6.50
N ILE A 45 4.84 -3.89 6.05
CA ILE A 45 5.78 -4.04 4.92
C ILE A 45 5.13 -3.55 3.63
N PHE A 46 3.89 -3.93 3.38
CA PHE A 46 3.16 -3.53 2.17
C PHE A 46 2.97 -2.01 2.13
N GLN A 47 2.58 -1.40 3.25
CA GLN A 47 2.41 0.04 3.36
C GLN A 47 3.72 0.79 3.11
N ALA A 48 4.84 0.31 3.67
CA ALA A 48 6.15 0.89 3.44
C ALA A 48 6.55 0.81 1.94
N ALA A 49 6.36 -0.35 1.31
CA ALA A 49 6.65 -0.55 -0.11
C ALA A 49 5.77 0.32 -1.01
N TRP A 50 4.48 0.45 -0.70
CA TRP A 50 3.54 1.30 -1.41
C TRP A 50 3.96 2.78 -1.37
N ASN A 51 4.33 3.27 -0.18
CA ASN A 51 4.79 4.64 -0.02
C ASN A 51 6.09 4.89 -0.79
N ALA A 52 7.06 3.97 -0.68
CA ALA A 52 8.32 4.08 -1.42
C ALA A 52 8.14 4.04 -2.95
N SER A 53 7.21 3.20 -3.44
CA SER A 53 6.85 3.14 -4.86
C SER A 53 6.34 4.50 -5.35
N ARG A 54 5.45 5.15 -4.58
CA ARG A 54 4.91 6.47 -4.93
C ARG A 54 5.96 7.57 -4.89
N GLU A 55 6.86 7.56 -3.92
CA GLU A 55 7.98 8.50 -3.88
C GLU A 55 8.88 8.35 -5.11
N ASN A 56 9.11 7.12 -5.57
CA ASN A 56 9.86 6.86 -6.79
C ASN A 56 9.11 7.28 -8.06
N THR A 57 7.79 7.12 -8.12
CA THR A 57 6.96 7.63 -9.23
C THR A 57 7.01 9.16 -9.28
N ILE A 58 6.82 9.84 -8.15
CA ILE A 58 6.87 11.32 -8.07
C ILE A 58 8.27 11.83 -8.46
N LYS A 59 9.35 11.14 -8.05
CA LYS A 59 10.71 11.51 -8.46
C LYS A 59 10.94 11.33 -9.96
N GLN A 60 10.42 10.26 -10.57
CA GLN A 60 10.52 10.04 -12.02
C GLN A 60 9.73 11.07 -12.83
N GLU A 61 8.52 11.45 -12.38
CA GLU A 61 7.73 12.51 -13.01
C GLU A 61 8.45 13.87 -12.94
N ASN A 62 9.08 14.19 -11.81
CA ASN A 62 9.88 15.41 -11.67
C ASN A 62 11.15 15.38 -12.55
N HIS A 63 11.79 14.21 -12.73
CA HIS A 63 12.94 14.06 -13.62
C HIS A 63 12.55 14.22 -15.11
N HIS A 64 11.35 13.78 -15.50
CA HIS A 64 10.80 14.00 -16.84
C HIS A 64 10.33 15.45 -17.08
N GLY A 65 9.97 16.19 -16.03
CA GLY A 65 9.60 17.60 -16.12
C GLY A 65 10.76 18.54 -16.48
N TYR A 66 12.02 18.15 -16.19
CA TYR A 66 13.21 18.96 -16.50
C TYR A 66 13.66 18.90 -17.96
N TYR A 67 13.22 17.90 -18.73
CA TYR A 67 13.59 17.77 -20.16
C TYR A 67 12.59 18.43 -21.13
N ARG A 68 11.49 19.00 -20.63
CA ARG A 68 10.44 19.60 -21.47
C ARG A 68 10.42 21.14 -21.44
N ARG A 69 11.58 21.77 -21.21
CA ARG A 69 11.76 23.22 -21.33
C ARG A 69 13.06 23.54 -22.07
N SER A 70 13.20 22.95 -23.24
CA SER A 70 14.26 23.23 -24.22
C SER A 70 13.70 23.04 -25.63
N GLU A 71 12.69 23.83 -26.00
CA GLU A 71 12.34 24.11 -27.40
C GLU A 71 12.12 25.62 -27.54
#